data_AF-A0A3D1P900-F1
#
_entry.id   AF-A0A3D1P900-F1
#
_cell.length_a   1.000
_cell.length_b   1.000
_cell.length_c   1.000
_cell.angle_alpha   90.00
_cell.angle_beta   90.00
_cell.angle_gamma   90.00
#
_symmetry.space_group_name_H-M   'P 1'
#
loop_
_entity.id
_entity.type
_entity.pdbx_description
1 polymer ?
#
loop_
_entity_poly.entity_id
_entity_poly.type
_entity_poly.pdbx_seq_one_letter_code
_entity_poly.pdbx_strand_id
1 'polypeptide(L)' 'SLICVALNYYTPEQRPSGDEYAKISRYGWGRDYHKILHKKLKELSNWLQAQAAGVQARYYADT' A
#
# COMPACT_ATOMS: atom_id res chain seq x y z
N SER A 1 -15.98 2.08 13.73
CA SER A 1 -15.67 2.92 12.56
C SER A 1 -14.84 2.13 11.56
N LEU A 2 -14.87 2.50 10.28
CA LEU A 2 -13.96 1.98 9.26
C LEU A 2 -13.09 3.13 8.74
N ILE A 3 -11.79 2.93 8.64
CA ILE A 3 -10.84 3.92 8.11
C ILE A 3 -10.28 3.34 6.82
N CYS A 4 -10.63 3.95 5.69
CA CYS A 4 -10.09 3.59 4.39
C CYS A 4 -8.93 4.52 4.04
N VAL A 5 -7.81 3.94 3.60
CA VAL A 5 -6.61 4.68 3.18
C VAL A 5 -6.21 4.28 1.78
N ALA A 6 -5.50 5.18 1.08
CA ALA A 6 -4.97 4.92 -0.25
C ALA A 6 -3.51 5.36 -0.34
N LEU A 7 -2.74 4.66 -1.17
CA LEU A 7 -1.39 5.04 -1.55
C LEU A 7 -1.34 5.21 -3.07
N ASN A 8 -0.82 6.36 -3.51
CA ASN A 8 -0.59 6.59 -4.92
C ASN A 8 0.65 5.80 -5.37
N TYR A 9 0.48 4.89 -6.34
CA TYR A 9 1.56 4.10 -6.95
C TYR A 9 2.03 4.68 -8.30
N TYR A 10 1.57 5.88 -8.68
CA TYR A 10 2.05 6.54 -9.88
C TYR A 10 3.54 6.80 -9.80
N THR A 11 4.25 6.39 -10.85
CA THR A 11 5.68 6.64 -11.02
C THR A 11 5.89 7.42 -12.33
N PRO A 12 6.87 8.35 -12.39
CA PRO A 12 7.14 9.17 -13.57
C PRO A 12 7.81 8.38 -14.71
N GLU A 13 8.28 7.16 -14.45
CA GLU A 13 8.95 6.32 -15.43
C GLU A 13 8.03 5.99 -16.60
N GLN A 14 8.57 6.18 -17.81
CA GLN A 14 7.87 5.84 -19.04
C GLN A 14 8.15 4.40 -19.44
N ARG A 15 7.19 3.81 -20.15
CA ARG A 15 7.37 2.49 -20.75
C ARG A 15 8.32 2.60 -21.93
N PRO A 16 9.20 1.61 -22.15
CA PRO A 16 9.92 1.52 -23.41
C PRO A 16 8.93 1.37 -24.58
N SER A 17 9.28 1.96 -25.72
CA SER A 17 8.52 1.91 -26.97
C SER A 17 9.07 0.82 -27.88
N GLY A 18 8.20 0.16 -28.64
CA GLY A 18 8.58 -0.90 -29.59
C GLY A 18 7.68 -2.12 -29.47
N ASP A 19 7.54 -2.88 -30.55
CA ASP A 19 6.69 -4.07 -30.61
C ASP A 19 7.30 -5.27 -29.86
N GLU A 20 8.59 -5.19 -29.51
CA GLU A 20 9.31 -6.18 -28.71
C GLU A 20 8.95 -6.13 -27.21
N TYR A 21 8.24 -5.10 -26.75
CA TYR A 21 7.93 -4.89 -25.33
C TYR A 21 6.47 -5.19 -24.98
N ALA A 22 6.26 -6.07 -23.99
CA ALA A 22 4.95 -6.33 -23.41
C ALA A 22 4.56 -5.28 -22.35
N LYS A 23 3.25 -5.15 -22.08
CA LYS A 23 2.71 -4.21 -21.09
C LYS A 23 2.54 -4.88 -19.72
N ILE A 24 3.20 -4.34 -18.70
CA ILE A 24 2.97 -4.67 -17.29
C ILE A 24 2.19 -3.53 -16.62
N SER A 25 1.19 -3.88 -15.81
CA SER A 25 0.42 -2.92 -15.02
C SER A 25 1.30 -2.21 -14.00
N ARG A 26 1.11 -0.88 -13.84
CA ARG A 26 1.96 -0.04 -12.97
C ARG A 26 1.94 -0.44 -11.49
N TYR A 27 0.87 -1.06 -11.00
CA TYR A 27 0.81 -1.53 -9.61
C TYR A 27 1.83 -2.66 -9.31
N GLY A 28 2.27 -3.37 -10.34
CA GLY A 28 3.29 -4.41 -10.24
C GLY A 28 4.71 -3.88 -10.44
N TRP A 29 4.90 -2.57 -10.57
CA TRP A 29 6.22 -1.98 -10.76
C TRP A 29 6.93 -1.75 -9.44
N GLY A 30 8.22 -2.05 -9.41
CA GLY A 30 9.05 -1.85 -8.23
C GLY A 30 8.75 -2.89 -7.13
N ARG A 31 8.62 -2.41 -5.88
CA ARG A 31 8.47 -3.27 -4.72
C ARG A 31 6.99 -3.63 -4.50
N ASP A 32 6.74 -4.90 -4.19
CA ASP A 32 5.44 -5.43 -3.80
C ASP A 32 4.71 -4.52 -2.79
N TYR A 33 3.53 -4.04 -3.21
CA TYR A 33 2.75 -3.06 -2.45
C TYR A 33 2.20 -3.65 -1.15
N HIS A 34 1.95 -4.97 -1.06
CA HIS A 34 1.41 -5.61 0.15
C HIS A 34 2.34 -5.36 1.34
N LYS A 35 3.65 -5.55 1.13
CA LYS A 35 4.68 -5.30 2.15
C LYS A 35 4.73 -3.84 2.60
N ILE A 36 4.59 -2.90 1.65
CA ILE A 36 4.63 -1.46 1.96
C ILE A 36 3.38 -1.06 2.74
N LEU A 37 2.20 -1.49 2.28
CA LEU A 37 0.92 -1.13 2.86
C LEU A 37 0.74 -1.77 4.24
N HIS A 38 1.07 -3.05 4.42
CA HIS A 38 1.01 -3.72 5.73
C HIS A 38 1.93 -3.05 6.75
N LYS A 39 3.14 -2.64 6.36
CA LYS A 39 4.05 -1.93 7.26
C LYS A 39 3.42 -0.63 7.78
N LYS A 40 2.88 0.19 6.87
CA LYS A 40 2.24 1.47 7.21
C LYS A 40 0.97 1.28 8.03
N LEU A 41 0.16 0.29 7.69
CA LEU A 41 -1.06 -0.04 8.43
C LEU A 41 -0.77 -0.54 9.85
N LYS A 42 0.31 -1.31 10.03
CA LYS A 42 0.78 -1.72 11.36
C LYS A 42 1.21 -0.52 12.21
N GLU A 43 1.98 0.39 11.63
CA GLU A 43 2.39 1.64 12.29
C GLU A 43 1.17 2.47 12.72
N LEU A 44 0.19 2.64 11.82
CA LEU A 44 -1.05 3.36 12.12
C LEU A 44 -1.88 2.67 13.22
N SER A 45 -2.02 1.34 13.16
CA SER A 45 -2.75 0.56 14.15
C SER A 45 -2.11 0.67 15.53
N ASN A 46 -0.78 0.56 15.62
CA ASN A 46 -0.06 0.72 16.87
C ASN A 46 -0.22 2.13 17.44
N TRP A 47 -0.12 3.15 16.57
CA TRP A 47 -0.31 4.53 16.98
C TRP A 47 -1.72 4.77 17.53
N LEU A 48 -2.77 4.24 16.89
CA LEU A 48 -4.15 4.34 17.36
C LEU A 48 -4.35 3.70 18.74
N GLN A 49 -3.84 2.47 18.92
CA GLN A 49 -3.96 1.75 20.19
C GLN A 49 -3.21 2.46 21.34
N ALA A 50 -2.17 3.22 21.03
CA ALA A 50 -1.42 4.00 22.03
C ALA A 50 -2.16 5.28 22.49
N GLN A 51 -3.21 5.73 21.80
CA GLN A 51 -3.88 7.01 22.13
C GLN A 51 -4.74 6.94 23.39
N ALA A 52 -5.35 5.79 23.71
CA ALA A 52 -6.14 5.63 24.91
C ALA A 52 -6.30 4.14 25.28
N ALA A 53 -6.42 3.86 26.58
CA ALA A 53 -6.74 2.52 27.06
C ALA A 53 -8.10 2.07 26.50
N GLY A 54 -8.15 0.85 25.95
CA GLY A 54 -9.35 0.27 25.36
C GLY A 54 -9.52 0.50 23.86
N VAL A 55 -8.67 1.30 23.20
CA VAL A 55 -8.66 1.39 21.74
C VAL A 55 -8.12 0.10 21.15
N GLN A 56 -8.94 -0.57 20.34
CA GLN A 56 -8.57 -1.76 19.58
C GLN A 56 -8.58 -1.44 18.09
N ALA A 57 -7.54 -1.86 17.38
CA ALA A 57 -7.44 -1.65 15.94
C ALA A 57 -6.93 -2.92 15.26
N ARG A 58 -7.53 -3.24 14.11
CA ARG A 58 -7.10 -4.30 13.21
C ARG A 58 -6.98 -3.70 11.83
N TYR A 59 -5.94 -4.08 11.10
CA TYR A 59 -5.72 -3.67 9.74
C TYR A 59 -5.83 -4.84 8.77
N TYR A 60 -6.17 -4.54 7.53
CA TYR A 60 -6.27 -5.51 6.45
C TYR A 60 -6.01 -4.83 5.10
N ALA A 61 -5.29 -5.53 4.22
CA ALA A 61 -5.14 -5.19 2.82
C ALA A 61 -4.73 -6.46 2.05
N ASP A 62 -5.61 -6.92 1.14
CA ASP A 62 -5.55 -7.98 0.11
C ASP A 62 -4.61 -9.21 0.26
N THR A 63 -4.23 -9.58 1.49
CA THR A 63 -3.27 -10.63 1.91
C THR A 63 -1.82 -10.45 1.49
#